data_AF-A0A4Y2BSG0-F1
#
_entry.id   AF-A0A4Y2BSG0-F1
#
_cell.length_a   1.000
_cell.length_b   1.000
_cell.length_c   1.000
_cell.angle_alpha   90.00
_cell.angle_beta   90.00
_cell.angle_gamma   90.00
#
_symmetry.space_group_name_H-M   'P 1'
#
loop_
_entity.id
_entity.type
_entity.pdbx_description
1 polymer ?
#
loop_
_entity_poly.entity_id
_entity_poly.type
_entity_poly.pdbx_seq_one_letter_code
_entity_poly.pdbx_strand_id
1 'polypeptide(L)'
;MVSTADITEAVQNVIDCLINVANNTIPKSSPRLRKFRRPWWNEACRDSRREEKKLWNIFRRYPTTENRVAFKRAKALARRIRRRSRRESWINFVSSITSSTSSKQLWEKVKAANGIYREFSIPILYTGNVTHSAPLDIANTLGHAFSRVSATDSYSPDFVAIKNRAERAPLSFTARSTLPYNFEFRIFQLKTALSRAHDTSPGPDGITYNMLRHLNTTSLSHLLILFNRIWTEQKYLHNGMKLL
;
A
#
# COMPACT_ATOMS: atom_id res chain seq x y z
N MET A 1 22.00 -10.37 15.48
CA MET A 1 21.47 -9.64 14.31
C MET A 1 22.29 -8.40 13.98
N VAL A 2 22.71 -7.58 14.95
CA VAL A 2 23.46 -6.32 14.70
C VAL A 2 24.94 -6.42 15.15
N SER A 3 25.46 -7.62 15.41
CA SER A 3 26.80 -7.83 15.98
C SER A 3 27.91 -8.06 14.94
N THR A 4 27.59 -7.98 13.65
CA THR A 4 28.57 -8.11 12.57
C THR A 4 29.47 -6.88 12.51
N ALA A 5 30.74 -7.08 12.17
CA ALA A 5 31.71 -5.99 12.09
C ALA A 5 31.37 -5.01 10.96
N ASP A 6 30.84 -5.50 9.83
CA ASP A 6 30.37 -4.67 8.74
C ASP A 6 28.91 -4.20 8.95
N ILE A 7 28.69 -2.89 8.77
CA ILE A 7 27.37 -2.25 8.82
C ILE A 7 26.50 -2.73 7.68
N THR A 8 27.06 -2.91 6.48
CA THR A 8 26.26 -3.30 5.30
C THR A 8 25.64 -4.68 5.53
N GLU A 9 26.45 -5.62 6.02
CA GLU A 9 26.00 -6.94 6.44
C GLU A 9 24.97 -6.86 7.60
N ALA A 10 25.20 -5.99 8.59
CA ALA A 10 24.26 -5.81 9.70
C ALA A 10 22.88 -5.34 9.23
N VAL A 11 22.85 -4.38 8.29
CA VAL A 11 21.61 -3.86 7.69
C VAL A 11 20.90 -4.96 6.91
N GLN A 12 21.63 -5.69 6.05
CA GLN A 12 21.04 -6.75 5.25
C GLN A 12 20.43 -7.87 6.12
N ASN A 13 21.14 -8.28 7.18
CA ASN A 13 20.64 -9.26 8.14
C ASN A 13 19.34 -8.83 8.83
N VAL A 14 19.20 -7.54 9.15
CA VAL A 14 17.96 -7.00 9.73
C VAL A 14 16.84 -6.99 8.69
N ILE A 15 17.11 -6.56 7.46
CA ILE A 15 16.14 -6.55 6.36
C ILE A 15 15.63 -7.96 6.09
N ASP A 16 16.52 -8.93 5.90
CA ASP A 16 16.17 -10.31 5.58
C ASP A 16 15.32 -10.94 6.68
N CYS A 17 15.65 -10.68 7.94
CA CYS A 17 14.86 -11.16 9.06
C CYS A 17 13.46 -10.52 9.08
N LEU A 18 13.35 -9.19 8.91
CA LEU A 18 12.07 -8.49 8.89
C LEU A 18 11.18 -8.99 7.75
N ILE A 19 11.74 -9.18 6.55
CA ILE A 19 11.02 -9.67 5.39
C ILE A 19 10.63 -11.14 5.54
N ASN A 20 11.50 -11.98 6.09
CA ASN A 20 11.16 -13.37 6.38
C ASN A 20 10.00 -13.47 7.38
N VAL A 21 10.07 -12.72 8.49
CA VAL A 21 8.98 -12.68 9.48
C VAL A 21 7.70 -12.15 8.85
N ALA A 22 7.76 -11.07 8.07
CA ALA A 22 6.60 -10.50 7.40
C ALA A 22 5.95 -11.49 6.42
N ASN A 23 6.76 -12.19 5.60
CA ASN A 23 6.25 -13.18 4.65
C ASN A 23 5.55 -14.35 5.36
N ASN A 24 5.99 -14.72 6.56
CA ASN A 24 5.42 -15.82 7.33
C ASN A 24 4.18 -15.43 8.16
N THR A 25 4.06 -14.15 8.55
CA THR A 25 3.05 -13.71 9.51
C THR A 25 2.00 -12.76 8.93
N ILE A 26 2.32 -12.02 7.87
CA ILE A 26 1.43 -11.02 7.26
C ILE A 26 0.86 -11.61 5.96
N PRO A 27 -0.46 -11.87 5.90
CA PRO A 27 -1.09 -12.33 4.66
C PRO A 27 -0.93 -11.29 3.55
N LYS A 28 -0.42 -11.71 2.39
CA LYS A 28 -0.32 -10.83 1.22
C LYS A 28 -1.71 -10.53 0.66
N SER A 29 -2.01 -9.25 0.50
CA SER A 29 -3.22 -8.83 -0.21
C SER A 29 -3.11 -9.18 -1.69
N SER A 30 -4.25 -9.49 -2.33
CA SER A 30 -4.25 -9.77 -3.76
C SER A 30 -3.84 -8.50 -4.53
N PRO A 31 -2.95 -8.59 -5.53
CA PRO A 31 -2.64 -7.47 -6.41
C PRO A 31 -3.85 -7.07 -7.28
N ARG A 32 -4.88 -7.91 -7.33
CA ARG A 32 -6.13 -7.60 -8.03
C ARG A 32 -6.89 -6.57 -7.21
N LEU A 33 -7.00 -5.36 -7.76
CA LEU A 33 -7.90 -4.34 -7.23
C LEU A 33 -9.26 -4.99 -6.97
N ARG A 34 -9.78 -4.84 -5.75
CA ARG A 34 -11.15 -5.25 -5.44
C ARG A 34 -12.05 -4.50 -6.40
N LYS A 35 -12.60 -5.21 -7.40
CA LYS A 35 -13.78 -4.71 -8.11
C LYS A 35 -14.78 -4.36 -7.03
N PHE A 36 -15.27 -3.12 -7.01
CA PHE A 36 -16.32 -2.72 -6.06
C PHE A 36 -17.57 -3.52 -6.42
N ARG A 37 -17.64 -4.76 -5.92
CA ARG A 37 -18.84 -5.55 -5.92
C ARG A 37 -19.83 -4.78 -5.09
N ARG A 38 -21.07 -4.74 -5.57
CA ARG A 38 -22.18 -4.05 -4.93
C ARG A 38 -22.07 -4.19 -3.40
N PRO A 39 -22.05 -3.10 -2.61
CA PRO A 39 -21.71 -3.11 -1.18
C PRO A 39 -22.50 -4.14 -0.34
N TRP A 40 -23.71 -4.46 -0.78
CA TRP A 40 -24.60 -5.45 -0.18
C TRP A 40 -24.28 -6.91 -0.52
N TRP A 41 -23.27 -7.18 -1.36
CA TRP A 41 -22.88 -8.52 -1.79
C TRP A 41 -21.99 -9.20 -0.75
N ASN A 42 -22.60 -9.99 0.13
CA ASN A 42 -21.94 -10.71 1.21
C ASN A 42 -21.83 -12.22 0.93
N GLU A 43 -21.37 -12.98 1.92
CA GLU A 43 -21.24 -14.43 1.88
C GLU A 43 -22.57 -15.15 1.67
N ALA A 44 -23.60 -14.80 2.43
CA ALA A 44 -24.95 -15.35 2.27
C ALA A 44 -25.49 -15.18 0.83
N CYS A 45 -25.20 -14.04 0.18
CA CYS A 45 -25.53 -13.83 -1.24
C CYS A 45 -24.74 -14.75 -2.18
N ARG A 46 -23.47 -15.05 -1.88
CA ARG A 46 -22.66 -16.00 -2.66
C ARG A 46 -23.18 -17.41 -2.52
N ASP A 47 -23.44 -17.86 -1.30
CA ASP A 47 -23.84 -19.24 -1.02
C ASP A 47 -25.23 -19.53 -1.55
N SER A 48 -26.18 -18.63 -1.33
CA SER A 48 -27.54 -18.78 -1.89
C SER A 48 -27.55 -18.77 -3.42
N ARG A 49 -26.66 -18.01 -4.08
CA ARG A 49 -26.50 -18.05 -5.55
C ARG A 49 -25.83 -19.33 -6.02
N ARG A 50 -24.86 -19.87 -5.26
CA ARG A 50 -24.21 -21.16 -5.55
C ARG A 50 -25.24 -22.28 -5.49
N GLU A 51 -26.07 -22.30 -4.46
CA GLU A 51 -27.12 -23.31 -4.29
C GLU A 51 -28.24 -23.17 -5.33
N GLU A 52 -28.69 -21.94 -5.63
CA GLU A 52 -29.63 -21.67 -6.74
C GLU A 52 -29.10 -22.24 -8.06
N LYS A 53 -27.80 -22.02 -8.35
CA LYS A 53 -27.16 -22.52 -9.58
C LYS A 53 -27.00 -24.04 -9.57
N LYS A 54 -26.67 -24.65 -8.42
CA LYS A 54 -26.56 -26.10 -8.25
C LYS A 54 -27.91 -26.77 -8.55
N LEU A 55 -28.98 -26.31 -7.91
CA LEU A 55 -30.33 -26.88 -8.11
C LEU A 55 -30.89 -26.59 -9.50
N TRP A 56 -30.56 -25.44 -10.09
CA TRP A 56 -30.87 -25.17 -11.50
C TRP A 56 -30.18 -26.16 -12.44
N ASN A 57 -28.90 -26.47 -12.21
CA ASN A 57 -28.17 -27.44 -13.02
C ASN A 57 -28.77 -28.84 -12.92
N ILE A 58 -29.17 -29.26 -11.71
CA ILE A 58 -29.84 -30.55 -11.48
C ILE A 58 -31.17 -30.58 -12.22
N PHE A 59 -32.03 -29.58 -12.02
CA PHE A 59 -33.32 -29.48 -12.70
C PHE A 59 -33.19 -29.44 -14.23
N ARG A 60 -32.18 -28.72 -14.75
CA ARG A 60 -31.92 -28.62 -16.19
C ARG A 60 -31.52 -29.97 -16.80
N ARG A 61 -30.77 -30.80 -16.07
CA ARG A 61 -30.36 -32.14 -16.53
C ARG A 61 -31.47 -33.18 -16.33
N TYR A 62 -32.20 -33.06 -15.23
CA TYR A 62 -33.23 -34.02 -14.81
C TYR A 62 -34.52 -33.26 -14.44
N PRO A 63 -35.41 -33.01 -15.40
CA PRO A 63 -36.58 -32.14 -15.22
C PRO A 63 -37.74 -32.85 -14.50
N THR A 64 -37.50 -33.31 -13.27
CA THR A 64 -38.54 -33.89 -12.40
C THR A 64 -39.30 -32.82 -11.62
N THR A 65 -40.50 -33.15 -11.14
CA THR A 65 -41.33 -32.27 -10.30
C THR A 65 -40.60 -31.86 -9.02
N GLU A 66 -39.93 -32.80 -8.36
CA GLU A 66 -39.14 -32.55 -7.15
C GLU A 66 -38.01 -31.55 -7.41
N ASN A 67 -37.24 -31.75 -8.49
CA ASN A 67 -36.16 -30.85 -8.87
C ASN A 67 -36.67 -29.45 -9.22
N ARG A 68 -37.84 -29.35 -9.86
CA ARG A 68 -38.51 -28.06 -10.13
C ARG A 68 -38.90 -27.35 -8.83
N VAL A 69 -39.44 -28.07 -7.85
CA VAL A 69 -39.81 -27.52 -6.54
C VAL A 69 -38.58 -27.08 -5.75
N ALA A 70 -37.53 -27.90 -5.71
CA ALA A 70 -36.27 -27.58 -5.03
C ALA A 70 -35.62 -26.32 -5.62
N PHE A 71 -35.52 -26.23 -6.95
CA PHE A 71 -35.01 -25.03 -7.62
C PHE A 71 -35.87 -23.79 -7.31
N LYS A 72 -37.21 -23.90 -7.35
CA LYS A 72 -38.11 -22.77 -7.02
C LYS A 72 -37.91 -22.29 -5.57
N ARG A 73 -37.76 -23.21 -4.61
CA ARG A 73 -37.48 -22.89 -3.20
C ARG A 73 -36.15 -22.16 -3.06
N ALA A 74 -35.08 -22.66 -3.67
CA ALA A 74 -33.77 -22.02 -3.63
C ALA A 74 -33.76 -20.65 -4.31
N LYS A 75 -34.46 -20.50 -5.45
CA LYS A 75 -34.64 -19.22 -6.13
C LYS A 75 -35.38 -18.19 -5.26
N ALA A 76 -36.42 -18.61 -4.54
CA ALA A 76 -37.14 -17.76 -3.61
C ALA A 76 -36.25 -17.34 -2.42
N LEU A 77 -35.50 -18.28 -1.85
CA LEU A 77 -34.54 -18.02 -0.77
C LEU A 77 -33.45 -17.03 -1.20
N ALA A 78 -32.82 -17.26 -2.36
CA ALA A 78 -31.80 -16.37 -2.92
C ALA A 78 -32.34 -14.97 -3.22
N ARG A 79 -33.62 -14.85 -3.60
CA ARG A 79 -34.29 -13.53 -3.74
C ARG A 79 -34.49 -12.86 -2.38
N ARG A 80 -34.94 -13.58 -1.36
CA ARG A 80 -35.13 -13.07 0.01
C ARG A 80 -33.81 -12.57 0.59
N ILE A 81 -32.75 -13.39 0.52
CA ILE A 81 -31.42 -13.04 1.02
C ILE A 81 -30.88 -11.79 0.31
N ARG A 82 -30.94 -11.72 -1.02
CA ARG A 82 -30.50 -10.52 -1.77
C ARG A 82 -31.26 -9.26 -1.36
N ARG A 83 -32.58 -9.33 -1.15
CA ARG A 83 -33.39 -8.18 -0.71
C ARG A 83 -33.00 -7.75 0.71
N ARG A 84 -32.83 -8.72 1.62
CA ARG A 84 -32.40 -8.48 3.00
C ARG A 84 -31.02 -7.81 3.04
N SER A 85 -30.02 -8.39 2.37
CA SER A 85 -28.66 -7.85 2.38
C SER A 85 -28.56 -6.46 1.73
N ARG A 86 -29.36 -6.17 0.68
CA ARG A 86 -29.48 -4.80 0.14
C ARG A 86 -29.99 -3.81 1.18
N ARG A 87 -31.09 -4.17 1.85
CA ARG A 87 -31.71 -3.32 2.87
C ARG A 87 -30.76 -3.06 4.03
N GLU A 88 -30.20 -4.11 4.61
CA GLU A 88 -29.26 -4.01 5.74
C GLU A 88 -28.02 -3.19 5.37
N SER A 89 -27.42 -3.45 4.20
CA SER A 89 -26.28 -2.66 3.74
C SER A 89 -26.62 -1.19 3.53
N TRP A 90 -27.83 -0.87 3.08
CA TRP A 90 -28.26 0.52 2.89
C TRP A 90 -28.52 1.21 4.22
N ILE A 91 -29.18 0.53 5.16
CA ILE A 91 -29.39 1.03 6.53
C ILE A 91 -28.04 1.33 7.18
N ASN A 92 -27.11 0.36 7.15
CA ASN A 92 -25.78 0.54 7.74
C ASN A 92 -25.00 1.70 7.09
N PHE A 93 -25.14 1.89 5.77
CA PHE A 93 -24.52 3.02 5.08
C PHE A 93 -25.11 4.35 5.56
N VAL A 94 -26.42 4.50 5.55
CA VAL A 94 -27.10 5.73 5.99
C VAL A 94 -26.77 6.03 7.45
N SER A 95 -26.74 5.02 8.32
CA SER A 95 -26.35 5.16 9.73
C SER A 95 -24.88 5.56 9.92
N SER A 96 -24.01 5.33 8.94
CA SER A 96 -22.58 5.69 9.00
C SER A 96 -22.27 7.12 8.53
N ILE A 97 -23.26 7.84 7.99
CA ILE A 97 -23.06 9.21 7.48
C ILE A 97 -22.93 10.18 8.65
N THR A 98 -21.85 10.93 8.67
CA THR A 98 -21.52 11.96 9.67
C THR A 98 -21.31 13.33 8.99
N SER A 99 -21.22 14.41 9.79
CA SER A 99 -20.88 15.74 9.29
C SER A 99 -19.51 15.83 8.60
N SER A 100 -18.61 14.89 8.90
CA SER A 100 -17.29 14.76 8.25
C SER A 100 -17.32 13.96 6.95
N THR A 101 -18.46 13.39 6.55
CA THR A 101 -18.58 12.61 5.31
C THR A 101 -18.63 13.54 4.10
N SER A 102 -17.63 13.46 3.24
CA SER A 102 -17.57 14.30 2.03
C SER A 102 -18.62 13.90 0.99
N SER A 103 -19.08 14.88 0.20
CA SER A 103 -20.00 14.64 -0.92
C SER A 103 -19.46 13.60 -1.92
N LYS A 104 -18.14 13.58 -2.13
CA LYS A 104 -17.47 12.59 -2.99
C LYS A 104 -17.69 11.16 -2.48
N GLN A 105 -17.41 10.91 -1.20
CA GLN A 105 -17.57 9.59 -0.57
C GLN A 105 -19.03 9.14 -0.61
N LEU A 106 -19.97 10.06 -0.41
CA LEU A 106 -21.40 9.77 -0.48
C LEU A 106 -21.81 9.32 -1.89
N TRP A 107 -21.40 10.07 -2.92
CA TRP A 107 -21.69 9.73 -4.32
C TRP A 107 -21.02 8.42 -4.77
N GLU A 108 -19.81 8.12 -4.31
CA GLU A 108 -19.15 6.84 -4.58
C GLU A 108 -19.96 5.65 -4.02
N LYS A 109 -20.48 5.78 -2.80
CA LYS A 109 -21.30 4.74 -2.15
C LYS A 109 -22.65 4.55 -2.84
N VAL A 110 -23.31 5.65 -3.25
CA VAL A 110 -24.56 5.62 -4.03
C VAL A 110 -24.35 4.91 -5.38
N LYS A 111 -23.30 5.29 -6.12
CA LYS A 111 -22.95 4.65 -7.40
C LYS A 111 -22.66 3.15 -7.22
N ALA A 112 -21.89 2.80 -6.18
CA ALA A 112 -21.60 1.41 -5.86
C ALA A 112 -22.86 0.59 -5.50
N ALA A 113 -23.82 1.17 -4.76
CA ALA A 113 -25.09 0.54 -4.42
C ALA A 113 -25.93 0.22 -5.67
N ASN A 114 -25.95 1.15 -6.63
CA ASN A 114 -26.62 1.01 -7.92
C ASN A 114 -25.85 0.08 -8.89
N GLY A 115 -24.63 -0.33 -8.55
CA GLY A 115 -23.79 -1.15 -9.42
C GLY A 115 -23.19 -0.37 -10.59
N ILE A 116 -23.21 0.97 -10.52
CA ILE A 116 -22.50 1.85 -11.45
C ILE A 116 -21.05 1.85 -10.99
N TYR A 117 -20.28 0.92 -11.53
CA TYR A 117 -18.87 0.76 -11.22
C TYR A 117 -18.02 1.24 -12.40
N ARG A 118 -17.10 2.17 -12.14
CA ARG A 118 -16.02 2.48 -13.06
C ARG A 118 -14.81 1.66 -12.63
N GLU A 119 -14.35 0.77 -13.49
CA GLU A 119 -13.04 0.14 -13.30
C GLU A 119 -11.98 1.25 -13.31
N PHE A 120 -11.09 1.23 -12.32
CA PHE A 120 -9.92 2.09 -12.36
C PHE A 120 -9.05 1.60 -13.51
N SER A 121 -8.99 2.39 -14.58
CA SER A 121 -8.06 2.17 -15.68
C SER A 121 -6.82 3.01 -15.43
N ILE A 122 -5.65 2.37 -15.46
CA ILE A 122 -4.39 3.10 -15.52
C ILE A 122 -4.38 3.82 -16.88
N PRO A 123 -4.18 5.15 -16.90
CA PRO A 123 -4.16 5.89 -18.16
C PRO A 123 -2.98 5.42 -19.02
N ILE A 124 -3.25 5.21 -20.31
CA ILE A 124 -2.23 4.88 -21.30
C ILE A 124 -1.39 6.13 -21.55
N LEU A 125 -0.06 5.98 -21.56
CA LEU A 125 0.85 7.06 -21.92
C LEU A 125 1.24 6.96 -23.39
N TYR A 126 1.31 8.11 -24.05
CA TYR A 126 1.80 8.25 -25.41
C TYR A 126 3.09 9.07 -25.38
N THR A 127 4.16 8.54 -25.95
CA THR A 127 5.45 9.22 -26.01
C THR A 127 5.94 9.16 -27.45
N GLY A 128 5.69 10.23 -28.21
CA GLY A 128 5.87 10.22 -29.66
C GLY A 128 4.97 9.15 -30.30
N ASN A 129 5.59 8.18 -30.98
CA ASN A 129 4.90 7.07 -31.66
C ASN A 129 4.76 5.79 -30.80
N VAL A 130 5.22 5.80 -29.54
CA VAL A 130 5.17 4.63 -28.66
C VAL A 130 4.01 4.75 -27.67
N THR A 131 3.26 3.67 -27.53
CA THR A 131 2.13 3.55 -26.60
C THR A 131 2.54 2.67 -25.42
N HIS A 132 2.46 3.20 -24.21
CA HIS A 132 2.78 2.48 -22.97
C HIS A 132 1.50 2.15 -22.22
N SER A 133 1.15 0.86 -22.15
CA SER A 133 -0.05 0.36 -21.48
C SER A 133 0.23 -0.47 -20.23
N ALA A 134 1.44 -1.03 -20.09
CA ALA A 134 1.80 -1.80 -18.90
C ALA A 134 2.19 -0.86 -17.74
N PRO A 135 1.79 -1.16 -16.48
CA PRO A 135 2.08 -0.29 -15.34
C PRO A 135 3.57 -0.01 -15.12
N LEU A 136 4.41 -1.04 -15.31
CA LEU A 136 5.86 -0.91 -15.17
C LEU A 136 6.45 0.03 -16.23
N ASP A 137 6.02 -0.14 -17.48
CA ASP A 137 6.50 0.69 -18.60
C ASP A 137 6.06 2.14 -18.41
N ILE A 138 4.82 2.36 -17.97
CA ILE A 138 4.30 3.70 -17.63
C ILE A 138 5.15 4.33 -16.52
N ALA A 139 5.43 3.60 -15.44
CA ALA A 139 6.24 4.09 -14.33
C ALA A 139 7.67 4.44 -14.76
N ASN A 140 8.32 3.56 -15.54
CA ASN A 140 9.66 3.79 -16.08
C ASN A 140 9.68 4.98 -17.03
N THR A 141 8.68 5.12 -17.90
CA THR A 141 8.55 6.26 -18.84
C THR A 141 8.45 7.58 -18.08
N LEU A 142 7.62 7.64 -17.03
CA LEU A 142 7.55 8.80 -16.15
C LEU A 142 8.89 9.06 -15.43
N GLY A 143 9.54 8.00 -14.92
CA GLY A 143 10.85 8.09 -14.30
C GLY A 143 11.92 8.68 -15.23
N HIS A 144 11.98 8.22 -16.47
CA HIS A 144 12.88 8.77 -17.50
C HIS A 144 12.54 10.23 -17.82
N ALA A 145 11.25 10.58 -17.93
CA ALA A 145 10.84 11.96 -18.16
C ALA A 145 11.26 12.89 -17.01
N PHE A 146 11.07 12.47 -15.76
CA PHE A 146 11.50 13.24 -14.59
C PHE A 146 13.03 13.33 -14.51
N SER A 147 13.74 12.24 -14.75
CA SER A 147 15.21 12.23 -14.78
C SER A 147 15.75 13.20 -15.83
N ARG A 148 15.16 13.21 -17.03
CA ARG A 148 15.52 14.15 -18.09
C ARG A 148 15.26 15.60 -17.68
N VAL A 149 14.07 15.91 -17.16
CA VAL A 149 13.73 17.28 -16.71
C VAL A 149 14.64 17.73 -15.55
N SER A 150 15.10 16.80 -14.72
CA SER A 150 15.97 17.08 -13.57
C SER A 150 17.46 17.06 -13.91
N ALA A 151 17.82 16.69 -15.14
CA ALA A 151 19.21 16.63 -15.59
C ALA A 151 19.82 18.04 -15.64
N THR A 152 21.13 18.13 -15.39
CA THR A 152 21.85 19.42 -15.39
C THR A 152 21.65 20.19 -16.69
N ASP A 153 21.57 19.46 -17.81
CA ASP A 153 21.42 20.00 -19.16
C ASP A 153 20.04 20.62 -19.42
N SER A 154 19.05 20.33 -18.56
CA SER A 154 17.70 20.88 -18.64
C SER A 154 17.56 22.23 -17.92
N TYR A 155 18.57 22.67 -17.17
CA TYR A 155 18.56 23.96 -16.48
C TYR A 155 19.15 25.08 -17.34
N SER A 156 18.78 26.34 -17.05
CA SER A 156 19.40 27.49 -17.69
C SER A 156 20.89 27.58 -17.31
N PRO A 157 21.75 28.12 -18.19
CA PRO A 157 23.18 28.31 -17.89
C PRO A 157 23.41 29.08 -16.57
N ASP A 158 22.57 30.09 -16.29
CA ASP A 158 22.63 30.88 -15.06
C ASP A 158 22.38 30.04 -13.80
N PHE A 159 21.37 29.16 -13.84
CA PHE A 159 21.08 28.28 -12.71
C PHE A 159 22.17 27.22 -12.52
N VAL A 160 22.70 26.67 -13.62
CA VAL A 160 23.82 25.71 -13.55
C VAL A 160 25.04 26.34 -12.89
N ALA A 161 25.35 27.60 -13.19
CA ALA A 161 26.44 28.32 -12.53
C ALA A 161 26.22 28.47 -11.02
N ILE A 162 25.00 28.81 -10.59
CA ILE A 162 24.62 28.91 -9.17
C ILE A 162 24.72 27.54 -8.49
N LYS A 163 24.13 26.49 -9.08
CA LYS A 163 24.18 25.11 -8.57
C LYS A 163 25.62 24.63 -8.39
N ASN A 164 26.45 24.76 -9.43
CA ASN A 164 27.84 24.33 -9.38
C ASN A 164 28.65 25.11 -8.33
N ARG A 165 28.38 26.41 -8.17
CA ARG A 165 29.00 27.22 -7.10
C ARG A 165 28.58 26.74 -5.71
N ALA A 166 27.29 26.45 -5.53
CA ALA A 166 26.76 25.97 -4.26
C ALA A 166 27.26 24.56 -3.91
N GLU A 167 27.29 23.64 -4.87
CA GLU A 167 27.76 22.25 -4.67
C GLU A 167 29.27 22.15 -4.45
N ARG A 168 30.05 23.13 -4.93
CA ARG A 168 31.49 23.22 -4.64
C ARG A 168 31.79 23.66 -3.21
N ALA A 169 30.84 24.28 -2.51
CA ALA A 169 31.05 24.71 -1.13
C ALA A 169 31.08 23.46 -0.23
N PRO A 170 32.22 23.13 0.40
CA PRO A 170 32.28 21.97 1.28
C PRO A 170 31.39 22.21 2.50
N LEU A 171 30.47 21.27 2.76
CA LEU A 171 29.67 21.28 3.99
C LEU A 171 30.53 20.74 5.14
N SER A 172 30.82 21.59 6.12
CA SER A 172 31.47 21.17 7.37
C SER A 172 30.42 20.72 8.37
N PHE A 173 30.31 19.41 8.58
CA PHE A 173 29.44 18.83 9.63
C PHE A 173 30.09 18.86 11.02
N THR A 174 31.33 19.33 11.13
CA THR A 174 32.09 19.42 12.38
C THR A 174 31.60 20.62 13.21
N ALA A 175 30.89 20.33 14.30
CA ALA A 175 30.51 21.35 15.28
C ALA A 175 31.65 21.57 16.30
N ARG A 176 31.90 22.82 16.70
CA ARG A 176 32.89 23.17 17.75
C ARG A 176 32.43 22.82 19.16
N SER A 177 31.16 22.41 19.32
CA SER A 177 30.55 22.04 20.59
C SER A 177 29.73 20.76 20.45
N THR A 178 29.62 20.03 21.56
CA THR A 178 28.72 18.88 21.68
C THR A 178 27.28 19.36 21.74
N LEU A 179 26.60 19.30 20.59
CA LEU A 179 25.22 19.72 20.47
C LEU A 179 24.28 18.55 20.76
N PRO A 180 23.20 18.74 21.55
CA PRO A 180 22.32 17.63 21.96
C PRO A 180 21.72 16.80 20.82
N TYR A 181 21.56 17.40 19.63
CA TYR A 181 21.03 16.73 18.45
C TYR A 181 22.05 15.81 17.74
N ASN A 182 23.33 15.88 18.11
CA ASN A 182 24.38 15.01 17.57
C ASN A 182 24.63 13.75 18.41
N PHE A 183 23.95 13.61 19.55
CA PHE A 183 24.02 12.40 20.37
C PHE A 183 23.29 11.24 19.71
N GLU A 184 23.63 10.03 20.15
CA GLU A 184 22.91 8.82 19.80
C GLU A 184 21.40 8.94 20.05
N PHE A 185 20.63 8.35 19.15
CA PHE A 185 19.19 8.30 19.25
C PHE A 185 18.77 7.48 20.48
N ARG A 186 17.73 7.96 21.14
CA ARG A 186 17.08 7.30 22.27
C ARG A 186 15.81 6.59 21.82
N ILE A 187 15.43 5.53 22.53
CA ILE A 187 14.26 4.71 22.19
C ILE A 187 12.95 5.51 22.10
N PHE A 188 12.78 6.55 22.93
CA PHE A 188 11.59 7.40 22.84
C PHE A 188 11.54 8.20 21.54
N GLN A 189 12.69 8.67 21.03
CA GLN A 189 12.77 9.40 19.78
C GLN A 189 12.37 8.50 18.61
N LEU A 190 12.88 7.26 18.60
CA LEU A 190 12.50 6.26 17.59
C LEU A 190 10.99 5.98 17.64
N LYS A 191 10.42 5.75 18.83
CA LYS A 191 8.98 5.51 18.99
C LYS A 191 8.14 6.72 18.55
N THR A 192 8.55 7.94 18.88
CA THR A 192 7.87 9.17 18.46
C THR A 192 7.98 9.40 16.97
N ALA A 193 9.12 9.11 16.35
CA ALA A 193 9.29 9.19 14.90
C ALA A 193 8.36 8.20 14.19
N LEU A 194 8.33 6.95 14.65
CA LEU A 194 7.45 5.91 14.10
C LEU A 194 5.96 6.24 14.28
N SER A 195 5.55 6.84 15.41
CA SER A 195 4.15 7.20 15.62
C SER A 195 3.68 8.38 14.76
N ARG A 196 4.60 9.27 14.39
CA ARG A 196 4.34 10.41 13.50
C ARG A 196 4.48 10.07 12.01
N ALA A 197 5.16 8.97 11.68
CA ALA A 197 5.34 8.54 10.30
C ALA A 197 4.02 8.09 9.68
N HIS A 198 3.63 8.73 8.57
CA HIS A 198 2.51 8.30 7.75
C HIS A 198 2.87 7.09 6.89
N ASP A 199 1.90 6.23 6.62
CA ASP A 199 2.10 5.10 5.71
C ASP A 199 2.28 5.60 4.28
N THR A 200 3.51 5.49 3.78
CA THR A 200 3.86 5.70 2.38
C THR A 200 4.20 4.37 1.72
N SER A 201 4.48 4.41 0.41
CA SER A 201 4.90 3.21 -0.31
C SER A 201 6.25 2.73 0.22
N PRO A 202 6.43 1.41 0.45
CA PRO A 202 7.69 0.88 0.94
C PRO A 202 8.83 1.17 -0.04
N GLY A 203 10.05 1.24 0.49
CA GLY A 203 11.25 1.36 -0.32
C GLY A 203 11.55 0.08 -1.12
N PRO A 204 12.70 0.04 -1.82
CA PRO A 204 13.16 -1.16 -2.54
C PRO A 204 13.33 -2.39 -1.65
N ASP A 205 13.49 -2.18 -0.34
CA ASP A 205 13.56 -3.24 0.69
C ASP A 205 12.20 -3.88 1.00
N GLY A 206 11.09 -3.27 0.58
CA GLY A 206 9.74 -3.76 0.84
C GLY A 206 9.25 -3.54 2.28
N ILE A 207 10.00 -2.81 3.12
CA ILE A 207 9.66 -2.60 4.53
C ILE A 207 8.74 -1.36 4.64
N THR A 208 7.60 -1.52 5.32
CA THR A 208 6.64 -0.42 5.55
C THR A 208 6.76 0.13 6.97
N TYR A 209 6.41 1.42 7.20
CA TYR A 209 6.35 1.96 8.56
C TYR A 209 5.36 1.20 9.44
N ASN A 210 4.29 0.65 8.86
CA ASN A 210 3.34 -0.16 9.62
C ASN A 210 3.99 -1.42 10.18
N MET A 211 4.89 -2.08 9.44
CA MET A 211 5.68 -3.20 9.97
C MET A 211 6.54 -2.75 11.14
N LEU A 212 7.23 -1.62 11.00
CA LEU A 212 8.11 -1.08 12.05
C LEU A 212 7.36 -0.67 13.32
N ARG A 213 6.17 -0.05 13.19
CA ARG A 213 5.32 0.33 14.32
C ARG A 213 4.81 -0.86 15.14
N HIS A 214 4.66 -2.02 14.51
CA HIS A 214 4.19 -3.25 15.16
C HIS A 214 5.30 -4.16 15.68
N LEU A 215 6.57 -3.74 15.57
CA LEU A 215 7.68 -4.47 16.18
C LEU A 215 7.58 -4.47 17.71
N ASN A 216 7.98 -5.58 18.32
CA ASN A 216 8.10 -5.66 19.77
C ASN A 216 9.25 -4.77 20.29
N THR A 217 9.25 -4.51 21.60
CA THR A 217 10.23 -3.63 22.24
C THR A 217 11.67 -4.09 22.01
N THR A 218 11.93 -5.40 22.07
CA THR A 218 13.25 -5.98 21.82
C THR A 218 13.75 -5.71 20.39
N SER A 219 12.89 -5.90 19.40
CA SER A 219 13.22 -5.68 17.99
C SER A 219 13.46 -4.20 17.71
N LEU A 220 12.67 -3.31 18.33
CA LEU A 220 12.90 -1.87 18.27
C LEU A 220 14.22 -1.46 18.91
N SER A 221 14.63 -2.09 20.02
CA SER A 221 15.94 -1.85 20.63
C SER A 221 17.08 -2.28 19.70
N HIS A 222 16.98 -3.42 19.02
CA HIS A 222 17.97 -3.84 18.03
C HIS A 222 18.02 -2.88 16.84
N LEU A 223 16.87 -2.39 16.36
CA LEU A 223 16.81 -1.40 15.30
C LEU A 223 17.45 -0.07 15.72
N LEU A 224 17.24 0.36 16.98
CA LEU A 224 17.87 1.55 17.53
C LEU A 224 19.40 1.40 17.58
N ILE A 225 19.90 0.25 18.03
CA ILE A 225 21.34 -0.04 18.03
C ILE A 225 21.90 0.07 16.61
N LEU A 226 21.21 -0.49 15.61
CA LEU A 226 21.64 -0.37 14.21
C LEU A 226 21.71 1.08 13.75
N PHE A 227 20.68 1.90 14.04
CA PHE A 227 20.69 3.31 13.67
C PHE A 227 21.81 4.10 14.36
N ASN A 228 22.07 3.84 15.65
CA ASN A 228 23.18 4.48 16.37
C ASN A 228 24.54 4.03 15.84
N ARG A 229 24.69 2.78 15.39
CA ARG A 229 25.91 2.33 14.70
C ARG A 229 26.11 3.05 13.37
N ILE A 230 25.09 3.15 12.54
CA ILE A 230 25.15 3.90 11.27
C ILE A 230 25.51 5.37 11.54
N TRP A 231 24.92 5.95 12.58
CA TRP A 231 25.19 7.34 13.00
C TRP A 231 26.64 7.54 13.49
N THR A 232 27.16 6.66 14.33
CA THR A 232 28.50 6.83 14.92
C THR A 232 29.62 6.46 13.96
N GLU A 233 29.45 5.41 13.15
CA GLU A 233 30.46 4.98 12.17
C GLU A 233 30.45 5.83 10.88
N GLN A 234 29.44 6.70 10.69
CA GLN A 234 29.30 7.62 9.53
C GLN A 234 29.36 6.91 8.17
N LYS A 235 29.02 5.62 8.14
CA LYS A 235 28.93 4.80 6.92
C LYS A 235 27.50 4.77 6.44
N TYR A 236 27.20 5.67 5.52
CA TYR A 236 25.90 5.75 4.87
C TYR A 236 25.89 4.88 3.61
N LEU A 237 24.86 4.05 3.45
CA LEU A 237 24.72 3.16 2.31
C LEU A 237 24.58 3.98 1.01
N HIS A 238 25.35 3.61 -0.01
CA HIS A 238 25.55 4.43 -1.22
C HIS A 238 24.33 4.52 -2.14
N ASN A 239 23.41 3.54 -2.04
CA ASN A 239 22.07 3.65 -2.63
C ASN A 239 21.18 4.25 -1.57
N GLY A 240 20.65 5.44 -1.81
CA GLY A 240 19.77 6.18 -0.90
C GLY A 240 18.57 5.35 -0.41
N MET A 241 18.82 4.50 0.58
CA MET A 241 17.81 4.00 1.48
C MET A 241 17.29 5.23 2.20
N LYS A 242 16.15 5.72 1.71
CA LYS A 242 15.17 6.35 2.59
C LYS A 242 14.83 5.31 3.66
N LEU A 243 15.67 5.22 4.69
CA LEU A 243 15.37 4.50 5.91
C LEU A 243 14.43 5.30 6.81
N LEU A 244 13.97 6.48 6.35
CA LEU A 244 12.91 7.29 6.95
C LEU A 244 12.19 8.12 5.88
#